data_AF-A0A2S0UBV4-F1
#
_entry.id   AF-A0A2S0UBV4-F1
#
_cell.length_a   1.000
_cell.length_b   1.000
_cell.length_c   1.000
_cell.angle_alpha   90.00
_cell.angle_beta   90.00
_cell.angle_gamma   90.00
#
_symmetry.space_group_name_H-M   'P 1'
#
loop_
_entity.id
_entity.type
_entity.pdbx_description
1 polymer ?
#
loop_
_entity_poly.entity_id
_entity_poly.type
_entity_poly.pdbx_seq_one_letter_code
_entity_poly.pdbx_strand_id
1 'polypeptide(L)'
;MKIENTRYRYPLDLQLFAEGDPEPDPAPTPEPEKTFTQAELDQIIADRIARERKKVEKFADYDDIKAKLTDLEKAEEARKKAELTETERLQAELEEARKKAQEAEEAKNGALTAANQRLINAEFRALAREHKIPADRVAAALKLADLSGATVGDDGNPQGVEDAIKALVEANPYLVETAPDKPKPIGGPSGGTATSADKTKEQLLAEAANKARKSGRIEDQAAYAKLKRELGL
;
A
#
# COMPACT_ATOMS: atom_id res chain seq x y z
N MET A 1 -17.51 -38.22 19.07
CA MET A 1 -17.40 -39.04 20.29
C MET A 1 -17.49 -40.51 19.87
N LYS A 2 -16.34 -41.16 19.69
CA LYS A 2 -16.25 -42.61 19.40
C LYS A 2 -15.10 -43.12 20.25
N ILE A 3 -15.42 -43.74 21.38
CA ILE A 3 -14.45 -44.37 22.27
C ILE A 3 -14.48 -45.85 21.88
N GLU A 4 -13.54 -46.26 21.05
CA GLU A 4 -13.32 -47.67 20.76
C GLU A 4 -12.71 -48.32 21.99
N ASN A 5 -13.52 -49.11 22.70
CA ASN A 5 -13.09 -49.86 23.86
C ASN A 5 -12.49 -51.18 23.36
N THR A 6 -11.20 -51.17 23.03
CA THR A 6 -10.46 -52.34 22.56
C THR A 6 -10.34 -53.35 23.70
N ARG A 7 -11.35 -54.22 23.80
CA ARG A 7 -11.45 -55.32 24.75
C ARG A 7 -10.44 -56.38 24.36
N TYR A 8 -9.21 -56.31 24.90
CA TYR A 8 -8.24 -57.40 24.77
C TYR A 8 -8.78 -58.64 25.48
N ARG A 9 -9.42 -59.52 24.71
CA ARG A 9 -9.76 -60.89 25.14
C ARG A 9 -8.49 -61.73 25.08
N TYR A 10 -7.75 -61.77 26.18
CA TYR A 10 -6.88 -62.92 26.41
C TYR A 10 -7.78 -64.10 26.83
N PRO A 11 -7.74 -65.25 26.13
CA PRO A 11 -8.40 -66.45 26.62
C PRO A 11 -7.71 -66.83 27.93
N LEU A 12 -8.45 -66.71 29.04
CA LEU A 12 -8.05 -67.35 30.27
C LEU A 12 -8.19 -68.86 30.02
N ASP A 13 -7.08 -69.58 29.96
CA ASP A 13 -7.07 -71.03 30.08
C ASP A 13 -7.47 -71.38 31.51
N LEU A 14 -8.78 -71.30 31.77
CA LEU A 14 -9.42 -71.89 32.93
C LEU A 14 -9.47 -73.39 32.67
N GLN A 15 -8.35 -74.06 32.91
CA GLN A 15 -8.35 -75.50 33.04
C GLN A 15 -9.27 -75.87 34.21
N LEU A 16 -10.50 -76.24 33.83
CA LEU A 16 -11.45 -76.99 34.63
C LEU A 16 -10.82 -78.35 34.96
N PHE A 17 -10.20 -78.47 36.12
CA PHE A 17 -9.92 -79.76 36.75
C PHE A 17 -10.98 -80.03 37.79
N ALA A 18 -12.15 -80.46 37.34
CA ALA A 18 -13.06 -81.24 38.15
C ALA A 18 -13.26 -82.56 37.41
N GLU A 19 -12.55 -83.61 37.84
CA GLU A 19 -13.03 -85.00 37.83
C GLU A 19 -11.94 -85.93 38.38
N GLY A 20 -12.34 -86.79 39.34
CA GLY A 20 -11.60 -88.01 39.71
C GLY A 20 -10.98 -87.98 41.10
N ASP A 21 -11.71 -88.50 42.08
CA ASP A 21 -11.19 -88.91 43.39
C ASP A 21 -10.71 -90.38 43.28
N PRO A 22 -9.44 -90.66 43.58
CA PRO A 22 -9.10 -91.93 44.22
C PRO A 22 -8.18 -91.73 45.44
N GLU A 23 -8.73 -92.09 46.60
CA GLU A 23 -8.07 -92.59 47.83
C GLU A 23 -7.00 -91.73 48.56
N PRO A 24 -6.96 -91.77 49.91
CA PRO A 24 -6.09 -90.90 50.68
C PRO A 24 -4.65 -91.44 50.67
N ASP A 25 -3.80 -90.88 49.81
CA ASP A 25 -2.35 -90.95 49.97
C ASP A 25 -1.90 -90.20 51.25
N PRO A 26 -0.84 -90.66 51.93
CA PRO A 26 -0.61 -90.41 53.34
C PRO A 26 -0.30 -88.94 53.62
N ALA A 27 -0.68 -88.48 54.81
CA ALA A 27 -0.43 -87.15 55.33
C ALA A 27 1.00 -86.65 54.96
N PRO A 28 1.17 -85.38 54.55
CA PRO A 28 2.50 -84.82 54.38
C PRO A 28 3.18 -84.90 55.75
N THR A 29 4.19 -85.76 55.82
CA THR A 29 5.17 -85.77 56.91
C THR A 29 5.53 -84.30 57.17
N PRO A 30 5.49 -83.80 58.42
CA PRO A 30 5.97 -82.47 58.70
C PRO A 30 7.44 -82.44 58.26
N GLU A 31 7.75 -81.77 57.16
CA GLU A 31 9.13 -81.43 56.86
C GLU A 31 9.66 -80.72 58.10
N PRO A 32 10.82 -81.12 58.64
CA PRO A 32 11.35 -80.46 59.82
C PRO A 32 11.39 -78.96 59.53
N GLU A 33 10.78 -78.15 60.39
CA GLU A 33 10.91 -76.70 60.33
C GLU A 33 12.40 -76.41 60.10
N LYS A 34 12.74 -75.72 59.00
CA LYS A 34 14.12 -75.38 58.67
C LYS A 34 14.65 -74.52 59.80
N THR A 35 15.29 -75.18 60.76
CA THR A 35 15.94 -74.57 61.89
C THR A 35 17.27 -74.07 61.37
N PHE A 36 17.31 -72.80 61.02
CA PHE A 36 18.54 -72.17 60.59
C PHE A 36 19.53 -72.20 61.74
N THR A 37 20.74 -72.66 61.46
CA THR A 37 21.85 -72.48 62.39
C THR A 37 22.20 -70.99 62.43
N GLN A 38 22.75 -70.53 63.56
CA GLN A 38 23.19 -69.12 63.68
C GLN A 38 24.16 -68.73 62.55
N ALA A 39 25.04 -69.65 62.14
CA ALA A 39 26.00 -69.45 61.07
C ALA A 39 25.33 -69.23 59.69
N GLU A 40 24.24 -69.93 59.38
CA GLU A 40 23.51 -69.75 58.13
C GLU A 40 22.74 -68.43 58.10
N LEU A 41 22.18 -68.02 59.24
CA LEU A 41 21.57 -66.69 59.41
C LEU A 41 22.60 -65.58 59.20
N ASP A 42 23.78 -65.69 59.80
CA ASP A 42 24.85 -64.71 59.65
C ASP A 42 25.34 -64.60 58.20
N GLN A 43 25.44 -65.72 57.47
CA GLN A 43 25.78 -65.70 56.04
C GLN A 43 24.70 -65.00 55.19
N ILE A 44 23.43 -65.28 55.44
CA ILE A 44 22.31 -64.64 54.71
C ILE A 44 22.30 -63.13 54.98
N ILE A 45 22.57 -62.71 56.22
CA ILE A 45 22.67 -61.30 56.61
C ILE A 45 23.86 -60.65 55.90
N ALA A 46 25.04 -61.29 55.89
CA ALA A 46 26.22 -60.79 55.21
C ALA A 46 25.99 -60.62 53.69
N ASP A 47 25.37 -61.60 53.04
CA ASP A 47 25.02 -61.55 51.61
C ASP A 47 23.99 -60.46 51.29
N ARG A 48 23.06 -60.20 52.22
CA ARG A 48 22.07 -59.13 52.05
C ARG A 48 22.73 -57.76 52.20
N ILE A 49 23.61 -57.59 53.19
CA ILE A 49 24.40 -56.36 53.39
C ILE A 49 25.32 -56.11 52.19
N ALA A 50 25.97 -57.14 51.64
CA ALA A 50 26.81 -57.00 50.45
C ALA A 50 26.01 -56.55 49.22
N ARG A 51 24.80 -57.08 49.03
CA ARG A 51 23.89 -56.66 47.95
C ARG A 51 23.35 -55.24 48.15
N GLU A 52 23.03 -54.86 49.38
CA GLU A 52 22.63 -53.49 49.74
C GLU A 52 23.76 -52.50 49.47
N ARG A 53 24.99 -52.78 49.92
CA ARG A 53 26.17 -51.94 49.66
C ARG A 53 26.45 -51.79 48.16
N LYS A 54 26.41 -52.88 47.39
CA LYS A 54 26.55 -52.83 45.91
C LYS A 54 25.46 -51.99 45.24
N LYS A 55 24.25 -51.95 45.79
CA LYS A 55 23.18 -51.08 45.27
C LYS A 55 23.44 -49.62 45.63
N VAL A 56 23.79 -49.33 46.88
CA VAL A 56 24.11 -47.98 47.34
C VAL A 56 25.29 -47.39 46.57
N GLU A 57 26.37 -48.14 46.36
CA GLU A 57 27.52 -47.71 45.56
C GLU A 57 27.14 -47.40 44.10
N LYS A 58 26.25 -48.20 43.49
CA LYS A 58 25.77 -47.95 42.12
C LYS A 58 24.94 -46.67 41.98
N PHE A 59 24.35 -46.18 43.06
CA PHE A 59 23.56 -44.95 43.08
C PHE A 59 24.28 -43.80 43.80
N ALA A 60 25.53 -43.98 44.22
CA ALA A 60 26.30 -42.93 44.88
C ALA A 60 26.43 -41.67 44.00
N ASP A 61 26.53 -41.86 42.68
CA ASP A 61 26.66 -40.76 41.71
C ASP A 61 25.32 -40.12 41.34
N TYR A 62 24.19 -40.62 41.85
CA TYR A 62 22.85 -40.14 41.47
C TYR A 62 22.61 -38.71 41.95
N ASP A 63 23.04 -38.39 43.17
CA ASP A 63 22.91 -37.04 43.72
C ASP A 63 23.79 -36.04 42.96
N ASP A 64 24.99 -36.45 42.54
CA ASP A 64 25.90 -35.65 41.71
C ASP A 64 25.35 -35.42 40.30
N ILE A 65 24.76 -36.45 39.68
CA ILE A 65 24.10 -36.34 38.36
C ILE A 65 22.89 -35.41 38.46
N LYS A 66 22.08 -35.56 39.52
CA LYS A 66 20.91 -34.71 39.75
C LYS A 66 21.32 -33.26 39.98
N ALA A 67 22.37 -33.00 40.77
CA ALA A 67 22.90 -31.66 40.98
C ALA A 67 23.35 -31.03 39.65
N LYS A 68 24.15 -31.76 38.86
CA LYS A 68 24.63 -31.30 37.55
C LYS A 68 23.49 -31.03 36.57
N LEU A 69 22.45 -31.88 36.55
CA LEU A 69 21.26 -31.66 35.73
C LEU A 69 20.56 -30.36 36.14
N THR A 70 20.35 -30.15 37.44
CA THR A 70 19.69 -28.93 37.92
C THR A 70 20.51 -27.67 37.65
N ASP A 71 21.83 -27.76 37.66
CA ASP A 71 22.71 -26.63 37.35
C ASP A 71 22.73 -26.32 35.84
N LEU A 72 22.71 -27.35 34.99
CA LEU A 72 22.58 -27.19 33.55
C LEU A 72 21.23 -26.60 33.15
N GLU A 73 20.13 -27.08 33.73
CA GLU A 73 18.79 -26.54 33.49
C GLU A 73 18.72 -25.04 33.88
N LYS A 74 19.24 -24.67 35.06
CA LYS A 74 19.33 -23.26 35.47
C LYS A 74 20.20 -22.43 34.53
N ALA A 75 21.32 -22.96 34.07
CA ALA A 75 22.21 -22.28 33.15
C ALA A 75 21.53 -22.06 31.78
N GLU A 76 20.81 -23.06 31.26
CA GLU A 76 20.04 -22.92 30.02
C GLU A 76 18.89 -21.92 30.17
N GLU A 77 18.15 -21.94 31.27
CA GLU A 77 17.10 -20.97 31.53
C GLU A 77 17.66 -19.54 31.61
N ALA A 78 18.81 -19.35 32.26
CA ALA A 78 19.49 -18.06 32.31
C ALA A 78 19.93 -17.59 30.92
N ARG A 79 20.46 -18.50 30.08
CA ARG A 79 20.85 -18.16 28.69
C ARG A 79 19.64 -17.83 27.83
N LYS A 80 18.57 -18.63 27.90
CA LYS A 80 17.30 -18.36 27.18
C LYS A 80 16.71 -17.03 27.60
N LYS A 81 16.72 -16.71 28.90
CA LYS A 81 16.23 -15.42 29.39
C LYS A 81 17.07 -14.24 28.89
N ALA A 82 18.39 -14.38 28.87
CA ALA A 82 19.28 -13.35 28.33
C ALA A 82 19.08 -13.16 26.82
N GLU A 83 18.95 -14.24 26.07
CA GLU A 83 18.69 -14.23 24.63
C GLU A 83 17.33 -13.61 24.32
N LEU A 84 16.29 -13.94 25.08
CA LEU A 84 14.99 -13.29 24.96
C LEU A 84 15.10 -11.77 25.16
N THR A 85 15.78 -11.31 26.21
CA THR A 85 15.97 -9.87 26.45
C THR A 85 16.77 -9.18 25.35
N GLU A 86 17.76 -9.86 24.76
CA GLU A 86 18.54 -9.31 23.64
C GLU A 86 17.72 -9.27 22.35
N THR A 87 16.94 -10.32 22.07
CA THR A 87 16.03 -10.35 20.92
C THR A 87 14.94 -9.29 21.02
N GLU A 88 14.36 -9.07 22.20
CA GLU A 88 13.39 -7.99 22.44
C GLU A 88 14.02 -6.63 22.20
N ARG A 89 15.26 -6.41 22.66
CA ARG A 89 16.00 -5.17 22.41
C ARG A 89 16.26 -4.96 20.92
N LEU A 90 16.70 -6.00 20.22
CA LEU A 90 16.97 -5.96 18.78
C LEU A 90 15.68 -5.75 17.96
N GLN A 91 14.56 -6.34 18.39
CA GLN A 91 13.25 -6.11 17.77
C GLN A 91 12.81 -4.66 17.94
N ALA A 92 12.91 -4.11 19.15
CA ALA A 92 12.60 -2.70 19.39
C ALA A 92 13.48 -1.76 18.56
N GLU A 93 14.79 -2.04 18.45
CA GLU A 93 15.72 -1.25 17.64
C GLU A 93 15.40 -1.35 16.14
N LEU A 94 15.04 -2.54 15.65
CA LEU A 94 14.59 -2.74 14.26
C LEU A 94 13.27 -2.03 13.96
N GLU A 95 12.30 -2.07 14.87
CA GLU A 95 11.03 -1.36 14.71
C GLU A 95 11.24 0.15 14.70
N GLU A 96 12.08 0.68 15.59
CA GLU A 96 12.42 2.11 15.61
C GLU A 96 13.16 2.52 14.33
N ALA A 97 14.12 1.72 13.87
CA ALA A 97 14.83 1.97 12.62
C ALA A 97 13.89 1.93 11.40
N ARG A 98 12.98 0.97 11.35
CA ARG A 98 11.95 0.87 10.29
C ARG A 98 11.02 2.07 10.30
N LYS A 99 10.57 2.50 11.48
CA LYS A 99 9.71 3.67 11.62
C LYS A 99 10.42 4.94 11.14
N LYS A 100 11.67 5.16 11.54
CA LYS A 100 12.48 6.28 11.04
C LYS A 100 12.70 6.22 9.54
N ALA A 101 12.93 5.04 8.98
CA ALA A 101 13.07 4.86 7.54
C ALA A 101 11.78 5.20 6.78
N GLN A 102 10.62 4.74 7.28
CA GLN A 102 9.32 5.08 6.71
C GLN A 102 9.04 6.58 6.78
N GLU A 103 9.25 7.21 7.94
CA GLU A 103 9.09 8.67 8.10
C GLU A 103 10.02 9.46 7.14
N ALA A 104 11.26 8.99 6.95
CA ALA A 104 12.18 9.60 6.01
C ALA A 104 11.76 9.43 4.54
N GLU A 105 11.24 8.25 4.16
CA GLU A 105 10.71 8.01 2.82
C GLU A 105 9.47 8.85 2.54
N GLU A 106 8.53 8.93 3.49
CA GLU A 106 7.35 9.78 3.40
C GLU A 106 7.73 11.26 3.28
N ALA A 107 8.66 11.74 4.11
CA ALA A 107 9.15 13.11 4.05
C ALA A 107 9.84 13.40 2.70
N LYS A 108 10.64 12.47 2.19
CA LYS A 108 11.30 12.58 0.88
C LYS A 108 10.27 12.63 -0.25
N ASN A 109 9.29 11.71 -0.25
CA ASN A 109 8.25 11.65 -1.27
C ASN A 109 7.37 12.90 -1.23
N GLY A 110 7.00 13.37 -0.03
CA GLY A 110 6.29 14.63 0.18
C GLY A 110 7.09 15.85 -0.33
N ALA A 111 8.39 15.91 -0.04
CA ALA A 111 9.25 16.98 -0.53
C ALA A 111 9.41 16.95 -2.06
N LEU A 112 9.60 15.78 -2.66
CA LEU A 112 9.74 15.59 -4.11
C LEU A 112 8.45 15.97 -4.84
N THR A 113 7.31 15.48 -4.37
CA THR A 113 6.00 15.83 -4.95
C THR A 113 5.73 17.33 -4.87
N ALA A 114 5.99 17.96 -3.72
CA ALA A 114 5.83 19.40 -3.56
C ALA A 114 6.80 20.21 -4.46
N ALA A 115 8.04 19.75 -4.62
CA ALA A 115 9.01 20.36 -5.51
C ALA A 115 8.58 20.24 -6.98
N ASN A 116 8.17 19.05 -7.41
CA ASN A 116 7.69 18.79 -8.76
C ASN A 116 6.45 19.63 -9.10
N GLN A 117 5.49 19.72 -8.18
CA GLN A 117 4.33 20.60 -8.34
C GLN A 117 4.73 22.07 -8.47
N ARG A 118 5.72 22.55 -7.72
CA ARG A 118 6.22 23.93 -7.84
C ARG A 118 6.87 24.16 -9.21
N LEU A 119 7.66 23.21 -9.72
CA LEU A 119 8.27 23.28 -11.04
C LEU A 119 7.22 23.31 -12.15
N ILE A 120 6.26 22.37 -12.12
CA ILE A 120 5.14 22.32 -13.07
C ILE A 120 4.35 23.63 -13.04
N ASN A 121 4.05 24.16 -11.86
CA ASN A 121 3.33 25.43 -11.70
C ASN A 121 4.13 26.63 -12.21
N ALA A 122 5.45 26.63 -12.04
CA ALA A 122 6.31 27.68 -12.55
C ALA A 122 6.35 27.66 -14.07
N GLU A 123 6.51 26.48 -14.66
CA GLU A 123 6.48 26.28 -16.11
C GLU A 123 5.13 26.66 -16.71
N PHE A 124 4.04 26.24 -16.07
CA PHE A 124 2.69 26.61 -16.49
C PHE A 124 2.54 28.13 -16.58
N ARG A 125 3.05 28.88 -15.59
CA ARG A 125 2.99 30.34 -15.59
C ARG A 125 3.86 30.97 -16.69
N ALA A 126 4.97 30.36 -17.07
CA ALA A 126 5.80 30.80 -18.17
C ALA A 126 5.09 30.60 -19.51
N LEU A 127 4.64 29.37 -19.78
CA LEU A 127 3.96 28.99 -21.02
C LEU A 127 2.58 29.64 -21.16
N ALA A 128 1.86 29.88 -20.06
CA ALA A 128 0.54 30.52 -20.11
C ALA A 128 0.57 31.88 -20.82
N ARG A 129 1.66 32.65 -20.67
CA ARG A 129 1.83 33.94 -21.35
C ARG A 129 2.03 33.77 -22.86
N GLU A 130 2.77 32.73 -23.26
CA GLU A 130 2.98 32.38 -24.67
C GLU A 130 1.66 31.99 -25.35
N HIS A 131 0.77 31.32 -24.60
CA HIS A 131 -0.59 30.98 -25.03
C HIS A 131 -1.61 32.11 -24.84
N LYS A 132 -1.17 33.36 -24.64
CA LYS A 132 -2.03 34.56 -24.54
C LYS A 132 -3.01 34.52 -23.36
N ILE A 133 -2.70 33.79 -22.29
CA ILE A 133 -3.44 33.87 -21.03
C ILE A 133 -2.92 35.10 -20.27
N PRO A 134 -3.77 36.09 -19.97
CA PRO A 134 -3.35 37.31 -19.31
C PRO A 134 -3.05 37.05 -17.83
N ALA A 135 -2.15 37.86 -17.26
CA ALA A 135 -1.57 37.62 -15.92
C ALA A 135 -2.60 37.59 -14.79
N ASP A 136 -3.72 38.31 -14.93
CA ASP A 136 -4.87 38.31 -14.03
C ASP A 136 -5.60 36.95 -14.01
N ARG A 137 -5.58 36.21 -15.12
CA ARG A 137 -6.27 34.92 -15.28
C ARG A 137 -5.38 33.71 -15.06
N VAL A 138 -4.05 33.85 -15.06
CA VAL A 138 -3.11 32.72 -14.87
C VAL A 138 -3.40 31.95 -13.57
N ALA A 139 -3.73 32.63 -12.48
CA ALA A 139 -4.04 31.97 -11.21
C ALA A 139 -5.35 31.16 -11.25
N ALA A 140 -6.35 31.62 -12.01
CA ALA A 140 -7.58 30.87 -12.24
C ALA A 140 -7.33 29.70 -13.20
N ALA A 141 -6.59 29.94 -14.28
CA ALA A 141 -6.19 28.94 -15.26
C ALA A 141 -5.43 27.77 -14.61
N LEU A 142 -4.51 28.03 -13.69
CA LEU A 142 -3.76 26.99 -12.97
C LEU A 142 -4.68 26.10 -12.11
N LYS A 143 -5.76 26.65 -11.54
CA LYS A 143 -6.75 25.88 -10.77
C LYS A 143 -7.68 25.05 -11.67
N LEU A 144 -7.88 25.47 -12.92
CA LEU A 144 -8.72 24.80 -13.91
C LEU A 144 -7.95 23.78 -14.75
N ALA A 145 -6.62 23.93 -14.84
CA ALA A 145 -5.76 23.07 -15.61
C ALA A 145 -5.74 21.64 -15.05
N ASP A 146 -5.91 20.66 -15.93
CA ASP A 146 -5.62 19.26 -15.60
C ASP A 146 -4.11 19.02 -15.75
N LEU A 147 -3.41 19.02 -14.62
CA LEU A 147 -1.97 18.78 -14.56
C LEU A 147 -1.63 17.33 -14.20
N SER A 148 -2.62 16.42 -14.17
CA SER A 148 -2.40 15.02 -13.78
C SER A 148 -1.49 14.25 -14.73
N GLY A 149 -1.43 14.66 -16.00
CA GLY A 149 -0.52 14.12 -17.01
C GLY A 149 0.87 14.77 -17.02
N ALA A 150 1.10 15.84 -16.25
CA ALA A 150 2.38 16.53 -16.23
C ALA A 150 3.36 15.85 -15.28
N THR A 151 4.58 15.58 -15.76
CA THR A 151 5.65 14.93 -15.00
C THR A 151 6.92 15.77 -15.05
N VAL A 152 7.85 15.55 -14.11
CA VAL A 152 9.18 16.16 -14.16
C VAL A 152 10.16 15.07 -14.57
N GLY A 153 10.88 15.29 -15.68
CA GLY A 153 11.88 14.37 -16.19
C GLY A 153 13.13 14.32 -15.30
N ASP A 154 14.02 13.36 -15.56
CA ASP A 154 15.29 13.21 -14.84
C ASP A 154 16.24 14.41 -15.02
N ASP A 155 16.00 15.23 -16.05
CA ASP A 155 16.68 16.49 -16.33
C ASP A 155 16.16 17.67 -15.49
N GLY A 156 15.10 17.45 -14.69
CA GLY A 156 14.46 18.47 -13.88
C GLY A 156 13.47 19.35 -14.64
N ASN A 157 13.20 19.06 -15.92
CA ASN A 157 12.25 19.82 -16.72
C ASN A 157 10.84 19.19 -16.68
N PRO A 158 9.79 19.99 -16.46
CA PRO A 158 8.42 19.52 -16.52
C PRO A 158 7.97 19.26 -17.97
N GLN A 159 7.38 18.09 -18.20
CA GLN A 159 6.84 17.62 -19.49
C GLN A 159 5.30 17.56 -19.42
N GLY A 160 4.64 17.71 -20.57
CA GLY A 160 3.17 17.64 -20.69
C GLY A 160 2.40 18.89 -20.24
N VAL A 161 3.10 19.91 -19.72
CA VAL A 161 2.47 21.18 -19.29
C VAL A 161 1.90 21.96 -20.48
N GLU A 162 2.59 21.96 -21.62
CA GLU A 162 2.14 22.67 -22.82
C GLU A 162 0.85 22.08 -23.39
N ASP A 163 0.76 20.75 -23.44
CA ASP A 163 -0.45 20.05 -23.92
C ASP A 163 -1.63 20.29 -22.99
N ALA A 164 -1.40 20.33 -21.67
CA ALA A 164 -2.42 20.70 -20.69
C ALA A 164 -2.92 22.15 -20.88
N ILE A 165 -2.04 23.09 -21.24
CA ILE A 165 -2.43 24.48 -21.54
C ILE A 165 -3.26 24.54 -22.82
N LYS A 166 -2.87 23.82 -23.89
CA LYS A 166 -3.65 23.78 -25.14
C LYS A 166 -5.06 23.24 -24.89
N ALA A 167 -5.18 22.10 -24.19
CA ALA A 167 -6.47 21.54 -23.82
C ALA A 167 -7.30 22.48 -22.94
N LEU A 168 -6.65 23.20 -22.01
CA LEU A 168 -7.32 24.19 -21.16
C LEU A 168 -7.88 25.35 -21.98
N VAL A 169 -7.12 25.88 -22.95
CA VAL A 169 -7.54 26.98 -23.83
C VAL A 169 -8.70 26.55 -24.74
N GLU A 170 -8.65 25.32 -25.26
CA GLU A 170 -9.75 24.76 -26.06
C GLU A 170 -11.03 24.58 -25.25
N ALA A 171 -10.93 24.06 -24.04
CA ALA A 171 -12.07 23.88 -23.14
C ALA A 171 -12.59 25.21 -22.56
N ASN A 172 -11.71 26.19 -22.36
CA ASN A 172 -12.02 27.47 -21.72
C ASN A 172 -11.50 28.66 -22.56
N PRO A 173 -12.13 28.97 -23.70
CA PRO A 173 -11.67 30.04 -24.59
C PRO A 173 -11.63 31.44 -23.94
N TYR A 174 -12.44 31.66 -22.89
CA TYR A 174 -12.49 32.93 -22.14
C TYR A 174 -11.21 33.21 -21.34
N LEU A 175 -10.33 32.22 -21.14
CA LEU A 175 -9.07 32.41 -20.44
C LEU A 175 -8.05 33.16 -21.30
N VAL A 176 -8.17 33.11 -22.62
CA VAL A 176 -7.26 33.79 -23.54
C VAL A 176 -7.71 35.23 -23.77
N GLU A 177 -6.76 36.14 -23.84
CA GLU A 177 -7.03 37.50 -24.30
C GLU A 177 -7.24 37.46 -25.82
N THR A 178 -8.50 37.54 -26.25
CA THR A 178 -8.83 37.93 -27.61
C THR A 178 -8.56 39.43 -27.73
N ALA A 179 -7.85 39.83 -28.79
CA ALA A 179 -7.53 41.23 -29.03
C ALA A 179 -8.79 42.09 -28.85
N PRO A 180 -8.71 43.24 -28.15
CA PRO A 180 -9.88 44.07 -27.94
C PRO A 180 -10.49 44.38 -29.31
N ASP A 181 -11.74 43.97 -29.51
CA ASP A 181 -12.56 44.50 -30.59
C ASP A 181 -12.37 46.01 -30.55
N LYS A 182 -11.84 46.58 -31.64
CA LYS A 182 -11.57 48.03 -31.74
C LYS A 182 -12.76 48.76 -31.13
N PRO A 183 -12.55 49.72 -30.21
CA PRO A 183 -13.65 50.37 -29.51
C PRO A 183 -14.67 50.82 -30.53
N LYS A 184 -15.89 50.25 -30.45
CA LYS A 184 -16.99 50.64 -31.33
C LYS A 184 -17.12 52.16 -31.20
N PRO A 185 -17.07 52.93 -32.29
CA PRO A 185 -17.10 54.38 -32.21
C PRO A 185 -18.36 54.82 -31.47
N ILE A 186 -18.17 55.35 -30.25
CA ILE A 186 -19.25 55.92 -29.45
C ILE A 186 -19.63 57.24 -30.12
N GLY A 187 -20.89 57.35 -30.56
CA GLY A 187 -21.40 58.52 -31.30
C GLY A 187 -21.79 58.25 -32.76
N GLY A 188 -21.80 56.99 -33.21
CA GLY A 188 -22.40 56.64 -34.50
C GLY A 188 -23.91 56.97 -34.54
N PRO A 189 -24.47 57.38 -35.69
CA PRO A 189 -25.88 57.74 -35.78
C PRO A 189 -26.76 56.56 -35.35
N SER A 190 -27.54 56.74 -34.28
CA SER A 190 -28.50 55.77 -33.73
C SER A 190 -29.70 55.48 -34.66
N GLY A 191 -29.68 56.00 -35.89
CA GLY A 191 -30.72 55.82 -36.89
C GLY A 191 -30.12 55.21 -38.16
N GLY A 192 -30.20 53.88 -38.26
CA GLY A 192 -30.21 53.11 -39.51
C GLY A 192 -29.35 53.64 -40.67
N THR A 193 -28.03 53.59 -40.56
CA THR A 193 -27.15 53.29 -41.70
C THR A 193 -25.90 52.62 -41.15
N ALA A 194 -25.78 51.31 -41.37
CA ALA A 194 -24.53 50.60 -41.10
C ALA A 194 -23.40 51.32 -41.84
N THR A 195 -22.37 51.69 -41.09
CA THR A 195 -21.12 52.29 -41.58
C THR A 195 -20.59 51.48 -42.76
N SER A 196 -20.29 52.16 -43.86
CA SER A 196 -19.86 51.59 -45.15
C SER A 196 -18.59 50.74 -45.13
N ALA A 197 -17.98 50.54 -43.96
CA ALA A 197 -16.77 49.74 -43.77
C ALA A 197 -17.04 48.22 -43.71
N ASP A 198 -18.24 47.81 -43.26
CA ASP A 198 -18.59 46.37 -43.14
C ASP A 198 -19.47 45.87 -44.29
N LYS A 199 -19.88 46.75 -45.21
CA LYS A 199 -20.71 46.37 -46.36
C LYS A 199 -19.83 45.82 -47.47
N THR A 200 -20.22 44.67 -48.03
CA THR A 200 -19.53 44.16 -49.22
C THR A 200 -19.67 45.16 -50.37
N LYS A 201 -18.70 45.16 -51.29
CA LYS A 201 -18.71 46.03 -52.49
C LYS A 201 -20.06 45.96 -53.24
N GLU A 202 -20.66 44.78 -53.29
CA GLU A 202 -21.97 44.53 -53.90
C GLU A 202 -23.12 45.17 -53.13
N GLN A 203 -23.09 45.11 -51.79
CA GLN A 203 -24.10 45.75 -50.95
C GLN A 203 -24.06 47.27 -51.07
N LEU A 204 -22.87 47.87 -51.16
CA LEU A 204 -22.70 49.30 -51.41
C LEU A 204 -23.26 49.70 -52.78
N LEU A 205 -23.03 48.89 -53.81
CA LEU A 205 -23.56 49.12 -55.15
C LEU A 205 -25.09 48.99 -55.20
N ALA A 206 -25.66 47.99 -54.53
CA ALA A 206 -27.11 47.79 -54.46
C ALA A 206 -27.82 48.92 -53.70
N GLU A 207 -27.23 49.42 -52.61
CA GLU A 207 -27.77 50.54 -51.86
C GLU A 207 -27.71 51.84 -52.68
N ALA A 208 -26.60 52.10 -53.37
CA ALA A 208 -26.48 53.23 -54.29
C ALA A 208 -27.48 53.13 -55.45
N ALA A 209 -27.70 51.93 -56.01
CA ALA A 209 -28.71 51.70 -57.05
C ALA A 209 -30.13 51.98 -56.55
N ASN A 210 -30.47 51.48 -55.35
CA ASN A 210 -31.79 51.69 -54.74
C ASN A 210 -32.02 53.16 -54.41
N LYS A 211 -30.98 53.87 -53.96
CA LYS A 211 -31.04 55.31 -53.72
C LYS A 211 -31.28 56.09 -55.02
N ALA A 212 -30.51 55.80 -56.07
CA ALA A 212 -30.68 56.43 -57.39
C ALA A 212 -32.08 56.20 -58.00
N ARG A 213 -32.64 55.00 -57.83
CA ARG A 213 -34.01 54.68 -58.26
C ARG A 213 -35.08 55.41 -57.45
N LYS A 214 -34.90 55.51 -56.13
CA LYS A 214 -35.89 56.12 -55.24
C LYS A 214 -35.90 57.65 -55.30
N SER A 215 -34.74 58.28 -55.45
CA SER A 215 -34.63 59.74 -55.51
C SER A 215 -34.82 60.30 -56.91
N GLY A 216 -34.46 59.54 -57.96
CA GLY A 216 -34.53 59.98 -59.36
C GLY A 216 -33.62 61.16 -59.72
N ARG A 217 -32.75 61.60 -58.80
CA ARG A 217 -31.85 62.73 -59.00
C ARG A 217 -30.65 62.32 -59.85
N ILE A 218 -30.24 63.20 -60.77
CA ILE A 218 -29.06 62.98 -61.64
C ILE A 218 -27.80 62.77 -60.79
N GLU A 219 -27.68 63.46 -59.66
CA GLU A 219 -26.55 63.33 -58.73
C GLU A 219 -26.43 61.91 -58.14
N ASP A 220 -27.55 61.30 -57.73
CA ASP A 220 -27.54 59.95 -57.15
C ASP A 220 -27.28 58.89 -58.23
N GLN A 221 -27.76 59.10 -59.47
CA GLN A 221 -27.43 58.25 -60.61
C GLN A 221 -25.94 58.33 -61.00
N ALA A 222 -25.37 59.53 -60.95
CA ALA A 222 -23.95 59.74 -61.20
C ALA A 222 -23.09 59.09 -60.10
N ALA A 223 -23.53 59.16 -58.84
CA ALA A 223 -22.87 58.49 -57.73
C ALA A 223 -22.88 56.97 -57.89
N TYR A 224 -24.01 56.37 -58.28
CA TYR A 224 -24.10 54.94 -58.60
C TYR A 224 -23.18 54.55 -59.77
N ALA A 225 -23.19 55.33 -60.86
CA ALA A 225 -22.35 55.07 -62.03
C ALA A 225 -20.85 55.18 -61.71
N LYS A 226 -20.47 56.14 -60.87
CA LYS A 226 -19.10 56.31 -60.38
C LYS A 226 -18.68 55.12 -59.53
N LEU A 227 -19.53 54.71 -58.58
CA LEU A 227 -19.25 53.56 -57.72
C LEU A 227 -19.13 52.26 -58.53
N LYS A 228 -20.01 52.07 -59.52
CA LYS A 228 -19.94 50.93 -60.45
C LYS A 228 -18.59 50.88 -61.19
N ARG A 229 -18.11 52.04 -61.67
CA ARG A 229 -16.81 52.17 -62.35
C ARG A 229 -15.63 51.90 -61.41
N GLU A 230 -15.66 52.42 -60.19
CA GLU A 230 -14.62 52.20 -59.18
C GLU A 230 -14.52 50.72 -58.75
N LEU A 231 -15.63 50.00 -58.82
CA LEU A 231 -15.69 48.57 -58.53
C LEU A 231 -15.39 47.67 -59.74
N GLY A 232 -15.17 48.24 -60.93
CA GLY A 232 -14.78 47.51 -62.14
C GLY A 232 -15.90 46.68 -62.78
N LEU A 233 -17.17 47.08 -62.57
CA LEU A 233 -18.38 46.38 -63.02
C LEU A 233 -19.12 47.11 -64.15
#